data_AF-A0A0B6YPY3-F1
#
_entry.id   AF-A0A0B6YPY3-F1
#
_cell.length_a   1.000
_cell.length_b   1.000
_cell.length_c   1.000
_cell.angle_alpha   90.00
_cell.angle_beta   90.00
_cell.angle_gamma   90.00
#
_symmetry.space_group_name_H-M   'P 1'
#
loop_
_entity.id
_entity.type
_entity.pdbx_description
1 polymer ?
#
loop_
_entity_poly.entity_id
_entity_poly.type
_entity_poly.pdbx_seq_one_letter_code
_entity_poly.pdbx_strand_id
1 'polypeptide(L)'
;QWNVITQYKPVIVEPKGKTLFMEAMDEYYAKVSDPSLSGAIFMAVCRGKVSEGLDFADANGRAVIITGLPFPPIFDPRIRLKMEFLKENKHKFKKLNENTWYRQQATRAVNQAIGRVIRHNKDFGAIILCDTRFSSVENKNSLPLWVRDQSQVYSNFGQALRDVINFFKEAEKNFPVAVPNQPKPSRNQEIVSGACFEP
;
A
#
# COMPACT_ATOMS: atom_id res chain seq x y z
N GLN A 1 -9.14 -15.06 16.15
CA GLN A 1 -8.40 -16.32 15.94
C GLN A 1 -8.22 -16.53 14.44
N TRP A 2 -7.06 -17.03 14.01
CA TRP A 2 -6.69 -17.23 12.59
C TRP A 2 -7.80 -17.90 11.77
N ASN A 3 -8.44 -18.92 12.36
CA ASN A 3 -9.50 -19.73 11.75
C ASN A 3 -10.72 -18.90 11.30
N VAL A 4 -11.02 -17.79 11.98
CA VAL A 4 -12.16 -16.92 11.61
C VAL A 4 -11.85 -16.14 10.34
N ILE A 5 -10.62 -15.68 10.15
CA ILE A 5 -10.23 -14.91 8.96
C ILE A 5 -10.27 -15.82 7.73
N THR A 6 -9.74 -17.05 7.87
CA THR A 6 -9.67 -18.03 6.79
C THR A 6 -11.05 -18.55 6.34
N GLN A 7 -12.10 -18.36 7.14
CA GLN A 7 -13.48 -18.68 6.73
C GLN A 7 -14.03 -17.70 5.68
N TYR A 8 -13.54 -16.45 5.66
CA TYR A 8 -14.02 -15.44 4.71
C TYR A 8 -13.16 -15.38 3.45
N LYS A 9 -11.84 -15.45 3.61
CA LYS A 9 -10.88 -15.40 2.50
C LYS A 9 -9.68 -16.29 2.77
N PRO A 10 -9.14 -16.98 1.76
CA PRO A 10 -7.86 -17.65 1.90
C PRO A 10 -6.77 -16.63 2.23
N VAL A 11 -5.89 -17.02 3.15
CA VAL A 11 -4.77 -16.20 3.61
C VAL A 11 -3.47 -16.79 3.09
N ILE A 12 -2.71 -15.98 2.37
CA ILE A 12 -1.35 -16.27 1.92
C ILE A 12 -0.40 -15.45 2.80
N VAL A 13 0.69 -16.05 3.27
CA VAL A 13 1.69 -15.38 4.10
C VAL A 13 3.01 -15.32 3.34
N GLU A 14 3.66 -14.16 3.35
CA GLU A 14 4.96 -13.95 2.73
C GLU A 14 5.98 -15.00 3.24
N PRO A 15 6.47 -15.88 2.36
CA PRO A 15 7.45 -16.90 2.76
C PRO A 15 8.86 -16.33 2.81
N LYS A 16 9.74 -17.03 3.54
CA LYS A 16 11.18 -16.75 3.52
C LYS A 16 11.81 -17.43 2.30
N GLY A 17 12.52 -16.69 1.46
CA GLY A 17 13.18 -17.24 0.25
C GLY A 17 12.61 -16.67 -1.05
N LYS A 18 13.37 -16.72 -2.16
CA LYS A 18 12.95 -16.10 -3.44
C LYS A 18 12.00 -17.01 -4.25
N THR A 19 12.26 -18.31 -4.31
CA THR A 19 11.45 -19.27 -5.07
C THR A 19 10.05 -19.41 -4.48
N LEU A 20 9.97 -19.72 -3.18
CA LEU A 20 8.71 -19.82 -2.45
C LEU A 20 7.85 -18.55 -2.55
N PHE A 21 8.50 -17.39 -2.69
CA PHE A 21 7.81 -16.13 -2.83
C PHE A 21 7.06 -16.00 -4.15
N MET A 22 7.63 -16.49 -5.26
CA MET A 22 6.94 -16.52 -6.55
C MET A 22 5.75 -17.48 -6.49
N GLU A 23 5.92 -18.67 -5.90
CA GLU A 23 4.85 -19.65 -5.72
C GLU A 23 3.68 -19.09 -4.89
N ALA A 24 3.97 -18.43 -3.76
CA ALA A 24 2.94 -17.80 -2.94
C ALA A 24 2.20 -16.67 -3.68
N MET A 25 2.88 -15.99 -4.61
CA MET A 25 2.25 -14.95 -5.40
C MET A 25 1.34 -15.51 -6.48
N ASP A 26 1.79 -16.54 -7.19
CA ASP A 26 0.97 -17.23 -8.17
C ASP A 26 -0.28 -17.81 -7.51
N GLU A 27 -0.14 -18.38 -6.31
CA GLU A 27 -1.25 -18.85 -5.49
C GLU A 27 -2.21 -17.71 -5.12
N TYR A 28 -1.69 -16.55 -4.74
CA TYR A 28 -2.52 -15.37 -4.43
C TYR A 28 -3.32 -14.92 -5.64
N TYR A 29 -2.69 -14.72 -6.81
CA TYR A 29 -3.39 -14.28 -8.01
C TYR A 29 -4.42 -15.30 -8.50
N ALA A 30 -4.12 -16.60 -8.39
CA ALA A 30 -5.07 -17.66 -8.69
C ALA A 30 -6.31 -17.57 -7.79
N LYS A 31 -6.12 -17.37 -6.48
CA LYS A 31 -7.22 -17.23 -5.51
C LYS A 31 -8.02 -15.93 -5.65
N VAL A 32 -7.36 -14.84 -6.06
CA VAL A 32 -8.06 -13.57 -6.36
C VAL A 32 -8.94 -13.71 -7.60
N SER A 33 -8.49 -14.46 -8.60
CA SER A 33 -9.18 -14.63 -9.89
C SER A 33 -10.27 -15.71 -9.85
N ASP A 34 -10.32 -16.52 -8.80
CA ASP A 34 -11.30 -17.60 -8.65
C ASP A 34 -12.71 -17.02 -8.35
N PRO A 35 -13.70 -17.21 -9.24
CA PRO A 35 -15.04 -16.67 -9.06
C PRO A 35 -15.83 -17.35 -7.93
N SER A 36 -15.37 -18.50 -7.43
CA SER A 36 -15.96 -19.17 -6.27
C SER A 36 -15.55 -18.52 -4.94
N LEU A 37 -14.52 -17.66 -4.96
CA LEU A 37 -13.98 -16.98 -3.79
C LEU A 37 -14.34 -15.49 -3.81
N SER A 38 -14.36 -14.87 -2.63
CA SER A 38 -14.54 -13.41 -2.47
C SER A 38 -13.20 -12.64 -2.57
N GLY A 39 -12.20 -13.23 -3.22
CA GLY A 39 -10.82 -12.78 -3.25
C GLY A 39 -9.93 -13.41 -2.17
N ALA A 40 -8.72 -12.89 -1.99
CA ALA A 40 -7.71 -13.43 -1.07
C ALA A 40 -7.10 -12.34 -0.17
N ILE A 41 -6.39 -12.76 0.88
CA ILE A 41 -5.61 -11.88 1.75
C ILE A 41 -4.13 -12.25 1.62
N PHE A 42 -3.29 -11.27 1.35
CA PHE A 42 -1.84 -11.43 1.39
C PHE A 42 -1.26 -10.74 2.63
N MET A 43 -0.69 -11.53 3.54
CA MET A 43 0.01 -11.01 4.72
C MET A 43 1.50 -10.90 4.44
N ALA A 44 2.02 -9.67 4.46
CA ALA A 44 3.41 -9.36 4.19
C ALA A 44 4.03 -8.50 5.29
N VAL A 45 5.36 -8.42 5.30
CA VAL A 45 6.11 -7.55 6.19
C VAL A 45 6.56 -6.30 5.45
N CYS A 46 6.40 -5.12 6.07
CA CYS A 46 7.01 -3.90 5.52
C CYS A 46 8.53 -4.03 5.47
N ARG A 47 9.17 -3.55 4.39
CA ARG A 47 10.59 -3.81 4.05
C ARG A 47 10.88 -5.28 3.68
N GLY A 48 9.83 -6.07 3.49
CA GLY A 48 9.88 -7.36 2.84
C GLY A 48 9.86 -7.22 1.32
N LYS A 49 9.94 -8.35 0.64
CA LYS A 49 10.03 -8.40 -0.83
C LYS A 49 8.74 -7.91 -1.48
N VAL A 50 7.60 -8.22 -0.86
CA VAL A 50 6.28 -7.74 -1.32
C VAL A 50 6.24 -6.22 -1.38
N SER A 51 6.76 -5.53 -0.36
CA SER A 51 6.69 -4.07 -0.30
C SER A 51 7.65 -3.35 -1.25
N GLU A 52 8.65 -4.05 -1.80
CA GLU A 52 9.70 -3.46 -2.64
C GLU A 52 9.55 -3.79 -4.14
N GLY A 53 9.11 -5.00 -4.49
CA GLY A 53 9.28 -5.56 -5.84
C GLY A 53 8.03 -6.00 -6.59
N LEU A 54 6.83 -5.93 -6.00
CA LEU A 54 5.60 -6.39 -6.65
C LEU A 54 4.46 -5.38 -6.58
N ASP A 55 3.62 -5.45 -7.60
CA ASP A 55 2.54 -4.50 -7.81
C ASP A 55 1.15 -5.19 -7.74
N PHE A 56 0.29 -4.70 -6.84
CA PHE A 56 -1.08 -5.19 -6.63
C PHE A 56 -2.07 -4.20 -7.25
N ALA A 57 -2.01 -4.02 -8.56
CA ALA A 57 -2.88 -3.09 -9.26
C ALA A 57 -4.32 -3.61 -9.37
N ASP A 58 -5.27 -2.69 -9.41
CA ASP A 58 -6.68 -2.93 -9.74
C ASP A 58 -7.35 -3.98 -8.82
N ALA A 59 -7.92 -5.03 -9.41
CA ALA A 59 -8.66 -6.07 -8.71
C ALA A 59 -7.76 -6.91 -7.78
N ASN A 60 -6.43 -6.83 -7.94
CA ASN A 60 -5.48 -7.59 -7.14
C ASN A 60 -5.17 -6.96 -5.78
N GLY A 61 -5.65 -5.73 -5.54
CA GLY A 61 -5.41 -5.00 -4.30
C GLY A 61 -6.44 -3.91 -4.08
N ARG A 62 -7.59 -4.24 -3.49
CA ARG A 62 -8.65 -3.25 -3.18
C ARG A 62 -8.52 -2.59 -1.81
N ALA A 63 -7.78 -3.21 -0.90
CA ALA A 63 -7.53 -2.62 0.41
C ALA A 63 -6.11 -2.93 0.88
N VAL A 64 -5.47 -1.94 1.50
CA VAL A 64 -4.20 -2.10 2.21
C VAL A 64 -4.41 -1.80 3.68
N ILE A 65 -4.01 -2.72 4.54
CA ILE A 65 -4.10 -2.57 5.99
C ILE A 65 -2.69 -2.53 6.56
N ILE A 66 -2.35 -1.42 7.20
CA ILE A 66 -1.07 -1.23 7.89
C ILE A 66 -1.33 -1.28 9.39
N THR A 67 -0.88 -2.33 10.06
CA THR A 67 -1.18 -2.59 11.48
C THR A 67 -0.20 -1.94 12.47
N GLY A 68 0.70 -1.06 11.99
CA GLY A 68 1.68 -0.40 12.83
C GLY A 68 2.69 0.44 12.06
N LEU A 69 3.50 1.21 12.78
CA LEU A 69 4.64 1.93 12.21
C LEU A 69 5.88 1.02 12.08
N PRO A 70 6.39 0.77 10.86
CA PRO A 70 7.51 -0.13 10.60
C PRO A 70 8.87 0.54 10.87
N PHE A 71 9.09 0.90 12.14
CA PHE A 71 10.35 1.44 12.60
C PHE A 71 11.48 0.40 12.44
N PRO A 72 12.66 0.80 11.95
CA PRO A 72 13.81 -0.09 12.00
C PRO A 72 14.22 -0.35 13.46
N PRO A 73 14.80 -1.52 13.78
CA PRO A 73 15.20 -1.84 15.14
C PRO A 73 16.16 -0.78 15.69
N ILE A 74 15.80 -0.14 16.80
CA ILE A 74 16.58 1.00 17.34
C ILE A 74 17.98 0.59 17.81
N PHE A 75 18.15 -0.69 18.19
CA PHE A 75 19.42 -1.24 18.64
C PHE A 75 20.31 -1.78 17.52
N ASP A 76 19.84 -1.75 16.26
CA ASP A 76 20.68 -2.10 15.12
C ASP A 76 21.91 -1.16 15.07
N PRO A 77 23.15 -1.69 14.99
CA PRO A 77 24.35 -0.87 15.01
C PRO A 77 24.38 0.22 13.93
N ARG A 78 23.88 -0.06 12.72
CA ARG A 78 23.85 0.91 11.62
C ARG A 78 22.88 2.04 11.91
N ILE A 79 21.72 1.71 12.49
CA ILE A 79 20.72 2.70 12.91
C ILE A 79 21.28 3.59 14.02
N ARG A 80 21.89 2.99 15.05
CA ARG A 80 22.52 3.72 16.16
C ARG A 80 23.62 4.67 15.68
N LEU A 81 24.57 4.16 14.90
CA LEU A 81 25.68 4.95 14.37
C LEU A 81 25.17 6.11 13.51
N LYS A 82 24.12 5.89 12.71
CA LYS A 82 23.54 6.96 11.89
C LYS A 82 22.85 8.04 12.73
N MET A 83 22.12 7.65 13.77
CA MET A 83 21.49 8.61 14.68
C MET A 83 22.53 9.42 15.44
N GLU A 84 23.60 8.78 15.93
CA GLU A 84 24.71 9.43 16.61
C GLU A 84 25.44 10.42 15.69
N PHE A 85 25.76 10.00 14.47
CA PHE A 85 26.35 10.88 13.45
C PHE A 85 25.49 12.12 13.18
N LEU A 86 24.16 11.95 13.00
CA LEU A 86 23.24 13.07 12.79
C LEU A 86 23.16 13.97 14.02
N LYS A 87 23.27 13.39 15.23
CA LYS A 87 23.25 14.12 16.49
C LYS A 87 24.50 14.98 16.67
N GLU A 88 25.69 14.48 16.32
CA GLU A 88 26.95 15.21 16.39
C GLU A 88 27.07 16.28 15.30
N ASN A 89 26.50 16.02 14.12
CA ASN A 89 26.58 16.90 12.96
C ASN A 89 25.34 17.79 12.78
N LYS A 90 24.56 18.07 13.84
CA LYS A 90 23.34 18.91 13.79
C LYS A 90 23.57 20.28 13.14
N HIS A 91 24.74 20.87 13.35
CA HIS A 91 25.14 22.15 12.74
C HIS A 91 25.26 22.09 11.21
N LYS A 92 25.63 20.93 10.66
CA LYS A 92 25.72 20.69 9.21
C LYS A 92 24.34 20.37 8.61
N PHE A 93 23.48 19.67 9.36
CA PHE A 93 22.17 19.19 8.88
C PHE A 93 21.01 19.95 9.54
N LYS A 94 20.90 21.27 9.29
CA LYS A 94 19.90 22.15 9.93
C LYS A 94 18.43 21.70 9.81
N LYS A 95 18.09 20.94 8.76
CA LYS A 95 16.71 20.48 8.47
C LYS A 95 16.44 19.02 8.85
N LEU A 96 17.46 18.26 9.29
CA LEU A 96 17.32 16.83 9.56
C LEU A 96 18.05 16.45 10.85
N ASN A 97 17.27 16.27 11.92
CA ASN A 97 17.75 15.69 13.16
C ASN A 97 17.58 14.15 13.17
N GLU A 98 18.18 13.50 14.15
CA GLU A 98 18.20 12.06 14.35
C GLU A 98 16.79 11.45 14.47
N ASN A 99 15.90 12.11 15.22
CA ASN A 99 14.54 11.64 15.46
C ASN A 99 13.67 11.76 14.21
N THR A 100 13.78 12.88 13.49
CA THR A 100 13.11 13.12 12.21
C THR A 100 13.57 12.09 11.18
N TRP A 101 14.88 11.83 11.10
CA TRP A 101 15.41 10.80 10.20
C TRP A 101 14.88 9.40 10.57
N TYR A 102 14.87 9.04 11.85
CA TYR A 102 14.37 7.74 12.31
C TYR A 102 12.87 7.56 12.01
N ARG A 103 12.05 8.59 12.22
CA ARG A 103 10.63 8.62 11.83
C ARG A 103 10.46 8.49 10.32
N GLN A 104 11.26 9.21 9.53
CA GLN A 104 11.23 9.11 8.06
C GLN A 104 11.50 7.68 7.57
N GLN A 105 12.30 6.89 8.29
CA GLN A 105 12.47 5.48 7.93
C GLN A 105 11.13 4.74 7.98
N ALA A 106 10.36 4.86 9.06
CA ALA A 106 9.06 4.20 9.18
C ALA A 106 8.07 4.70 8.13
N THR A 107 7.94 6.02 7.96
CA THR A 107 7.07 6.61 6.94
C THR A 107 7.39 6.11 5.54
N ARG A 108 8.67 6.03 5.17
CA ARG A 108 9.07 5.56 3.83
C ARG A 108 8.57 4.15 3.54
N ALA A 109 8.67 3.24 4.52
CA ALA A 109 8.19 1.87 4.36
C ALA A 109 6.65 1.81 4.27
N VAL A 110 5.93 2.65 5.02
CA VAL A 110 4.46 2.78 4.89
C VAL A 110 4.07 3.31 3.50
N ASN A 111 4.70 4.39 3.06
CA ASN A 111 4.39 5.02 1.77
C ASN A 111 4.74 4.10 0.60
N GLN A 112 5.80 3.29 0.73
CA GLN A 112 6.10 2.24 -0.24
C GLN A 112 4.95 1.22 -0.29
N ALA A 113 4.52 0.66 0.84
CA ALA A 113 3.43 -0.32 0.87
C ALA A 113 2.11 0.24 0.31
N ILE A 114 1.72 1.47 0.69
CA ILE A 114 0.51 2.12 0.18
C ILE A 114 0.59 2.36 -1.33
N GLY A 115 1.72 2.88 -1.79
CA GLY A 115 1.98 3.10 -3.22
C GLY A 115 1.99 1.80 -4.02
N ARG A 116 1.98 0.63 -3.36
CA ARG A 116 1.87 -0.65 -4.06
C ARG A 116 0.47 -1.06 -4.47
N VAL A 117 -0.55 -0.49 -3.85
CA VAL A 117 -1.95 -0.92 -3.95
C VAL A 117 -2.79 0.02 -4.81
N ILE A 118 -2.46 1.31 -4.87
CA ILE A 118 -3.16 2.28 -5.72
C ILE A 118 -2.18 2.85 -6.74
N ARG A 119 -2.40 2.58 -8.04
CA ARG A 119 -1.38 2.81 -9.08
C ARG A 119 -1.61 3.95 -10.04
N HIS A 120 -2.86 4.25 -10.33
CA HIS A 120 -3.19 5.29 -11.30
C HIS A 120 -4.47 6.02 -10.91
N ASN A 121 -4.73 7.13 -11.58
CA ASN A 121 -5.90 7.98 -11.35
C ASN A 121 -7.26 7.29 -11.58
N LYS A 122 -7.29 6.16 -12.29
CA LYS A 122 -8.49 5.32 -12.48
C LYS A 122 -8.60 4.14 -11.53
N ASP A 123 -7.66 4.01 -10.59
CA ASP A 123 -7.64 2.90 -9.62
C ASP A 123 -8.23 3.40 -8.31
N PHE A 124 -8.86 2.50 -7.56
CA PHE A 124 -9.42 2.79 -6.26
C PHE A 124 -9.09 1.68 -5.28
N GLY A 125 -8.86 2.09 -4.03
CA GLY A 125 -8.66 1.18 -2.93
C GLY A 125 -8.74 1.89 -1.59
N ALA A 126 -9.04 1.13 -0.55
CA ALA A 126 -9.09 1.62 0.82
C ALA A 126 -7.71 1.50 1.49
N ILE A 127 -7.23 2.58 2.09
CA ILE A 127 -6.02 2.58 2.92
C ILE A 127 -6.45 2.64 4.39
N ILE A 128 -6.12 1.60 5.14
CA ILE A 128 -6.51 1.47 6.55
C ILE A 128 -5.24 1.46 7.41
N LEU A 129 -5.05 2.53 8.19
CA LEU A 129 -3.91 2.71 9.09
C LEU A 129 -4.32 2.40 10.53
N CYS A 130 -4.05 1.18 10.99
CA CYS A 130 -4.47 0.65 12.29
C CYS A 130 -3.44 0.94 13.40
N ASP A 131 -3.06 2.20 13.60
CA ASP A 131 -2.20 2.61 14.72
C ASP A 131 -2.52 4.05 15.13
N THR A 132 -2.73 4.28 16.44
CA THR A 132 -3.09 5.61 16.98
C THR A 132 -2.05 6.67 16.68
N ARG A 133 -0.77 6.28 16.50
CA ARG A 133 0.32 7.20 16.17
C ARG A 133 0.13 7.86 14.81
N PHE A 134 -0.60 7.25 13.86
CA PHE A 134 -0.92 7.89 12.58
C PHE A 134 -1.84 9.11 12.74
N SER A 135 -2.52 9.27 13.88
CA SER A 135 -3.37 10.44 14.14
C SER A 135 -2.59 11.73 14.43
N SER A 136 -1.32 11.63 14.82
CA SER A 136 -0.45 12.79 15.08
C SER A 136 -0.23 13.63 13.82
N VAL A 137 -0.13 14.95 14.00
CA VAL A 137 0.04 15.91 12.90
C VAL A 137 1.29 15.59 12.09
N GLU A 138 2.37 15.23 12.76
CA GLU A 138 3.65 14.89 12.14
C GLU A 138 3.54 13.65 11.24
N ASN A 139 2.89 12.59 11.72
CA ASN A 139 2.75 11.36 10.94
C ASN A 139 1.76 11.53 9.78
N LYS A 140 0.66 12.28 9.97
CA LYS A 140 -0.23 12.66 8.86
C LYS A 140 0.50 13.46 7.79
N ASN A 141 1.31 14.44 8.21
CA ASN A 141 2.12 15.26 7.31
C ASN A 141 3.25 14.48 6.61
N SER A 142 3.51 13.25 7.04
CA SER A 142 4.49 12.36 6.41
C SER A 142 3.87 11.47 5.32
N LEU A 143 2.53 11.37 5.26
CA LEU A 143 1.81 10.67 4.21
C LEU A 143 1.84 11.47 2.88
N PRO A 144 1.72 10.79 1.72
CA PRO A 144 1.58 11.46 0.43
C PRO A 144 0.38 12.41 0.43
N LEU A 145 0.48 13.53 -0.29
CA LEU A 145 -0.59 14.55 -0.34
C LEU A 145 -1.95 13.96 -0.73
N TRP A 146 -1.96 13.09 -1.73
CA TRP A 146 -3.17 12.41 -2.21
C TRP A 146 -3.84 11.49 -1.18
N VAL A 147 -3.11 11.02 -0.16
CA VAL A 147 -3.68 10.25 0.97
C VAL A 147 -4.07 11.18 2.11
N ARG A 148 -3.21 12.15 2.40
CA ARG A 148 -3.31 13.02 3.58
C ARG A 148 -4.62 13.78 3.62
N ASP A 149 -4.99 14.41 2.51
CA ASP A 149 -6.16 15.29 2.45
C ASP A 149 -7.48 14.50 2.51
N GLN A 150 -7.43 13.21 2.17
CA GLN A 150 -8.55 12.27 2.25
C GLN A 150 -8.55 11.45 3.55
N SER A 151 -7.58 11.67 4.44
CA SER A 151 -7.41 10.85 5.64
C SER A 151 -8.38 11.25 6.76
N GLN A 152 -9.13 10.28 7.26
CA GLN A 152 -10.05 10.46 8.38
C GLN A 152 -9.61 9.60 9.57
N VAL A 153 -9.73 10.17 10.78
CA VAL A 153 -9.43 9.45 12.03
C VAL A 153 -10.73 9.00 12.66
N TYR A 154 -10.82 7.71 12.93
CA TYR A 154 -11.99 7.09 13.54
C TYR A 154 -11.69 6.68 14.97
N SER A 155 -12.57 7.05 15.90
CA SER A 155 -12.55 6.58 17.29
C SER A 155 -13.43 5.35 17.50
N ASN A 156 -14.30 5.04 16.55
CA ASN A 156 -15.27 3.95 16.60
C ASN A 156 -15.16 3.04 15.37
N PHE A 157 -14.99 1.73 15.59
CA PHE A 157 -14.87 0.75 14.51
C PHE A 157 -16.11 0.69 13.61
N GLY A 158 -17.32 0.79 14.18
CA GLY A 158 -18.57 0.76 13.42
C GLY A 158 -18.73 1.96 12.48
N GLN A 159 -18.22 3.14 12.85
CA GLN A 159 -18.16 4.29 11.93
C GLN A 159 -17.20 4.01 10.77
N ALA A 160 -15.97 3.58 11.07
CA ALA A 160 -14.98 3.26 10.05
C ALA A 160 -15.48 2.19 9.07
N LEU A 161 -16.15 1.14 9.57
CA LEU A 161 -16.70 0.08 8.74
C LEU A 161 -17.81 0.59 7.81
N ARG A 162 -18.71 1.45 8.30
CA ARG A 162 -19.77 2.03 7.46
C ARG A 162 -19.18 2.86 6.33
N ASP A 163 -18.18 3.68 6.61
CA ASP A 163 -17.60 4.57 5.60
C ASP A 163 -16.79 3.77 4.57
N VAL A 164 -16.12 2.69 4.97
CA VAL A 164 -15.49 1.74 4.03
C VAL A 164 -16.53 1.06 3.14
N ILE A 165 -17.66 0.62 3.69
CA ILE A 165 -18.75 0.01 2.89
C ILE A 165 -19.32 1.02 1.88
N ASN A 166 -19.56 2.25 2.31
CA ASN A 166 -20.07 3.31 1.44
C ASN A 166 -19.06 3.67 0.34
N PHE A 167 -17.78 3.78 0.68
CA PHE A 167 -16.70 4.00 -0.27
C PHE A 167 -16.71 2.96 -1.39
N PHE A 168 -16.76 1.66 -1.07
CA PHE A 168 -16.75 0.62 -2.10
C PHE A 168 -18.01 0.65 -2.98
N LYS A 169 -19.19 0.91 -2.40
CA LYS A 169 -20.44 1.07 -3.18
C LYS A 169 -20.36 2.24 -4.17
N GLU A 170 -19.81 3.37 -3.76
CA GLU A 170 -19.63 4.53 -4.64
C GLU A 170 -18.53 4.28 -5.69
N ALA A 171 -17.43 3.66 -5.28
CA ALA A 171 -16.32 3.35 -6.18
C ALA A 171 -16.74 2.39 -7.29
N GLU A 172 -17.52 1.34 -6.99
CA GLU A 172 -18.05 0.41 -8.00
C GLU A 172 -18.95 1.11 -9.03
N LYS A 173 -19.71 2.12 -8.60
CA LYS A 173 -20.57 2.92 -9.49
C LYS A 173 -19.75 3.84 -10.41
N ASN A 174 -18.70 4.45 -9.86
CA ASN A 174 -17.90 5.48 -10.55
C ASN A 174 -16.74 4.89 -11.36
N PHE A 175 -16.26 3.71 -10.99
CA PHE A 175 -15.15 2.99 -11.60
C PHE A 175 -15.54 1.53 -11.86
N PRO A 176 -16.48 1.27 -12.79
CA PRO A 176 -16.87 -0.09 -13.12
C PRO A 176 -15.64 -0.86 -13.61
N VAL A 177 -15.30 -1.92 -12.89
CA VAL A 177 -14.19 -2.81 -13.23
C VAL A 177 -14.48 -3.43 -14.59
N ALA A 178 -13.57 -3.27 -15.55
CA ALA A 178 -13.69 -3.94 -16.83
C ALA A 178 -13.78 -5.45 -16.61
N VAL A 179 -14.84 -6.07 -17.14
CA VAL A 179 -15.03 -7.53 -17.08
C VAL A 179 -13.78 -8.21 -17.68
N PRO A 180 -13.11 -9.13 -16.97
CA PRO A 180 -12.03 -9.89 -17.56
C PRO A 180 -12.61 -10.86 -18.59
N ASN A 181 -12.47 -10.50 -19.87
CA ASN A 181 -12.55 -11.29 -21.11
C ASN A 181 -13.43 -10.62 -22.19
N GLN A 182 -12.84 -9.65 -22.87
CA GLN A 182 -13.02 -9.53 -24.32
C GLN A 182 -11.59 -9.57 -24.91
N PRO A 183 -11.28 -10.47 -25.87
CA PRO A 183 -10.00 -10.44 -26.55
C PRO A 183 -9.85 -9.06 -27.19
N LYS A 184 -8.78 -8.33 -26.83
CA LYS A 184 -8.45 -7.07 -27.50
C LYS A 184 -8.28 -7.38 -28.99
N PRO A 185 -9.04 -6.73 -29.91
CA PRO A 185 -8.75 -6.87 -31.32
C PRO A 185 -7.32 -6.38 -31.56
N SER A 186 -6.55 -7.19 -32.29
CA SER A 186 -5.17 -6.93 -32.68
C SER A 186 -5.05 -5.52 -33.24
N ARG A 187 -4.26 -4.68 -32.58
CA ARG A 187 -4.00 -3.30 -32.98
C ARG A 187 -3.17 -3.32 -34.27
N ASN A 188 -3.83 -3.19 -35.42
CA ASN A 188 -3.14 -2.82 -36.64
C ASN A 188 -2.43 -1.47 -36.42
N GLN A 189 -1.16 -1.42 -36.81
CA GLN A 189 -0.34 -0.21 -36.82
C GLN A 189 -0.98 0.80 -37.77
N GLU A 190 -1.65 1.82 -37.23
CA GLU A 190 -1.85 3.07 -37.93
C GLU A 190 -0.88 4.09 -37.34
N ILE A 191 0.17 4.36 -38.13
CA ILE A 191 1.02 5.52 -38.00
C ILE A 191 0.15 6.72 -38.35
N VAL A 192 -0.15 7.58 -37.37
CA VAL A 192 -0.73 8.89 -37.65
C VAL A 192 0.22 9.95 -37.09
N SER A 193 0.96 10.54 -38.02
CA SER A 193 1.62 11.83 -37.88
C SER A 193 0.58 12.93 -37.64
N GLY A 194 0.79 13.77 -36.65
CA GLY A 194 -0.03 14.96 -36.45
C GLY A 194 0.51 15.82 -35.31
N ALA A 195 1.35 16.79 -35.66
CA ALA A 195 1.62 17.94 -34.80
C ALA A 195 0.40 18.87 -34.81
N CYS A 196 0.03 19.43 -33.65
CA CYS A 196 -0.74 20.67 -33.60
C CYS A 196 -0.46 21.40 -32.28
N PHE A 197 -0.18 22.69 -32.40
CA PHE A 197 0.07 23.64 -31.33
C PHE A 197 -1.23 24.34 -30.88
N GLU A 198 -1.08 25.03 -29.75
CA GLU A 198 -1.79 26.23 -29.25
C GLU A 198 -2.94 26.07 -28.25
N PRO A 199 -3.16 27.09 -27.39
CA PRO A 199 -2.32 28.26 -27.06
C PRO A 199 -1.49 28.08 -25.78
#